data_AF-N2A504-F1
#
_entry.id   AF-N2A504-F1
#
_cell.length_a   1.000
_cell.length_b   1.000
_cell.length_c   1.000
_cell.angle_alpha   90.00
_cell.angle_beta   90.00
_cell.angle_gamma   90.00
#
_symmetry.space_group_name_H-M   'P 1'
#
loop_
_entity.id
_entity.type
_entity.pdbx_description
1 polymer ?
#
loop_
_entity_poly.entity_id
_entity_poly.type
_entity_poly.pdbx_seq_one_letter_code
_entity_poly.pdbx_strand_id
1 'polypeptide(L)'
;MKKIVKILQQICRILELVVAVFVLLGIIISIFGLLKDDIKLFEELINDMTTFRHYLEKIFVLVIGIEFLEMLCHPNPDNVIQVLIFLVARHMIVGETTPFEDFVSVLSIAILFVLRKYMHTNNNPAKNKSAAGSEKTEAKS
;
A
#
# COMPACT_ATOMS: atom_id res chain seq x y z
N MET A 1 -26.10 -21.54 0.81
CA MET A 1 -25.27 -20.32 0.72
C MET A 1 -23.98 -20.38 1.55
N LYS A 2 -24.02 -20.64 2.87
CA LYS A 2 -22.79 -20.68 3.71
C LYS A 2 -21.69 -21.66 3.25
N LYS A 3 -22.05 -22.79 2.63
CA LYS A 3 -21.07 -23.76 2.08
C LYS A 3 -20.28 -23.21 0.89
N ILE A 4 -20.94 -22.49 -0.02
CA ILE A 4 -20.31 -21.88 -1.21
C ILE A 4 -19.36 -20.77 -0.80
N VAL A 5 -19.76 -19.92 0.16
CA VAL A 5 -18.88 -18.87 0.70
C VAL A 5 -17.63 -19.46 1.33
N LYS A 6 -17.74 -20.56 2.09
CA LYS A 6 -16.57 -21.24 2.66
C LYS A 6 -15.63 -21.79 1.58
N ILE A 7 -16.17 -22.40 0.53
CA ILE A 7 -15.39 -22.93 -0.59
C ILE A 7 -14.67 -21.79 -1.33
N LEU A 8 -15.37 -20.70 -1.63
CA LEU A 8 -14.78 -19.51 -2.25
C LEU A 8 -13.65 -18.94 -1.39
N GLN A 9 -13.86 -18.81 -0.08
CA GLN A 9 -12.87 -18.26 0.83
C GLN A 9 -11.62 -19.15 0.94
N GLN A 10 -11.81 -20.48 0.85
CA GLN A 10 -10.71 -21.43 0.83
C GLN A 10 -9.92 -21.38 -0.48
N ILE A 11 -10.60 -21.23 -1.62
CA ILE A 11 -9.98 -21.05 -2.94
C ILE A 11 -9.22 -19.72 -2.99
N CYS A 12 -9.81 -18.62 -2.51
CA CYS A 12 -9.14 -17.32 -2.43
C CYS A 12 -7.85 -17.40 -1.62
N ARG A 13 -7.87 -18.09 -0.48
CA ARG A 13 -6.68 -18.25 0.37
C ARG A 13 -5.57 -19.04 -0.32
N ILE A 14 -5.92 -20.07 -1.09
CA ILE A 14 -4.95 -20.83 -1.89
C ILE A 14 -4.38 -19.93 -2.99
N LEU A 15 -5.23 -19.18 -3.68
CA LEU A 15 -4.83 -18.29 -4.76
C LEU A 15 -3.91 -17.17 -4.26
N GLU A 16 -4.20 -16.58 -3.10
CA GLU A 16 -3.37 -15.59 -2.41
C GLU A 16 -1.97 -16.13 -2.12
N LEU A 17 -1.88 -17.36 -1.58
CA LEU A 17 -0.59 -18.01 -1.32
C LEU A 17 0.18 -18.32 -2.61
N VAL A 18 -0.50 -18.75 -3.66
CA VAL A 18 0.11 -19.00 -4.98
C VAL A 18 0.69 -17.71 -5.56
N VAL A 19 -0.08 -16.62 -5.55
CA VAL A 19 0.38 -15.31 -6.03
C VAL A 19 1.56 -14.80 -5.19
N ALA A 20 1.50 -14.92 -3.86
CA ALA A 20 2.60 -14.54 -2.98
C ALA A 20 3.90 -15.27 -3.32
N VAL A 21 3.84 -16.59 -3.61
CA VAL A 21 5.02 -17.36 -4.04
C VAL A 21 5.58 -16.84 -5.37
N PHE A 22 4.73 -16.53 -6.35
CA PHE A 22 5.19 -15.98 -7.62
C PHE A 22 5.86 -14.61 -7.45
N VAL A 23 5.27 -13.72 -6.66
CA VAL A 23 5.84 -12.41 -6.35
C VAL A 23 7.18 -12.57 -5.64
N LEU A 24 7.28 -13.46 -4.65
CA LEU A 24 8.52 -13.75 -3.95
C LEU A 24 9.63 -14.21 -4.91
N LEU A 25 9.33 -15.14 -5.82
CA LEU A 25 10.29 -15.59 -6.84
C LEU A 25 10.72 -14.43 -7.75
N GLY A 26 9.80 -13.58 -8.17
CA GLY A 26 10.10 -12.38 -8.96
C GLY A 26 11.03 -11.41 -8.25
N ILE A 27 10.81 -11.18 -6.94
CA ILE A 27 11.69 -10.35 -6.11
C ILE A 27 13.09 -10.97 -6.04
N ILE A 28 13.19 -12.27 -5.75
CA ILE A 28 14.49 -12.96 -5.67
C ILE A 28 15.26 -12.84 -6.98
N ILE A 29 14.62 -13.09 -8.12
CA ILE A 29 15.23 -12.95 -9.45
C ILE A 29 15.69 -11.50 -9.69
N SER A 30 14.87 -10.52 -9.29
CA SER A 30 15.21 -9.09 -9.43
C SER A 30 16.42 -8.70 -8.59
N ILE A 31 16.53 -9.20 -7.36
CA ILE A 31 17.71 -8.99 -6.49
C ILE A 31 18.97 -9.54 -7.17
N PHE A 32 18.90 -10.77 -7.69
CA PHE A 32 20.04 -11.36 -8.41
C PHE A 32 20.40 -10.61 -9.69
N GLY A 33 19.42 -10.05 -10.40
CA GLY A 33 19.65 -9.20 -11.57
C GLY A 33 20.42 -7.92 -11.18
N LEU A 34 19.98 -7.24 -10.14
CA LEU A 34 20.64 -6.03 -9.61
C LEU A 34 22.11 -6.30 -9.23
N LEU A 35 22.35 -7.36 -8.45
CA LEU A 35 23.70 -7.71 -7.98
C LEU A 35 24.68 -8.03 -9.13
N LYS A 36 24.18 -8.50 -10.28
CA LYS A 36 25.02 -8.78 -11.45
C LYS A 36 25.40 -7.51 -12.22
N ASP A 37 24.49 -6.54 -12.30
CA ASP A 37 24.71 -5.27 -13.00
C ASP A 37 25.66 -4.34 -12.20
N ASP A 38 25.64 -4.41 -10.87
CA ASP A 38 26.32 -3.44 -10.00
C ASP A 38 27.84 -3.57 -9.92
N ILE A 39 28.42 -4.75 -10.19
CA ILE A 39 29.87 -4.98 -10.00
C ILE A 39 30.73 -4.16 -10.98
N LYS A 40 30.15 -3.62 -12.08
CA LYS A 40 30.87 -2.81 -13.07
C LYS A 40 30.45 -1.34 -13.14
N LEU A 41 29.37 -0.94 -12.47
CA LEU A 41 28.74 0.38 -12.67
C LEU A 41 28.92 1.35 -11.49
N PHE A 42 29.42 0.90 -10.34
CA PHE A 42 29.59 1.74 -9.15
C PHE A 42 30.48 2.98 -9.37
N GLU A 43 31.41 2.92 -10.33
CA GLU A 43 32.30 4.05 -10.66
C GLU A 43 31.65 5.08 -11.60
N GLU A 44 30.75 4.65 -12.49
CA GLU A 44 29.95 5.53 -13.36
C GLU A 44 28.74 6.15 -12.64
N LEU A 45 28.18 5.44 -11.65
CA LEU A 45 26.98 5.85 -10.93
C LEU A 45 27.16 7.14 -10.12
N ILE A 46 28.39 7.45 -9.70
CA ILE A 46 28.72 8.65 -8.92
C ILE A 46 28.84 9.89 -9.84
N ASN A 47 29.21 9.70 -11.11
CA ASN A 47 29.44 10.80 -12.05
C ASN A 47 28.22 11.17 -12.89
N ASP A 48 27.30 10.23 -13.13
CA ASP A 48 26.13 10.46 -13.96
C ASP A 48 24.81 10.35 -13.18
N MET A 49 24.14 11.50 -13.01
CA MET A 49 22.84 11.61 -12.35
C MET A 49 21.76 10.78 -13.05
N THR A 50 21.89 10.53 -14.36
CA THR A 50 20.90 9.74 -15.11
C THR A 50 21.00 8.25 -14.78
N THR A 51 22.23 7.72 -14.68
CA THR A 51 22.49 6.33 -14.29
C THR A 51 22.06 6.09 -12.84
N PHE A 52 22.32 7.04 -11.93
CA PHE A 52 21.85 6.96 -10.54
C PHE A 52 20.32 6.92 -10.42
N ARG A 53 19.60 7.74 -11.21
CA ARG A 53 18.13 7.71 -11.24
C ARG A 53 17.60 6.35 -11.71
N HIS A 54 18.18 5.78 -12.76
CA HIS A 54 17.77 4.46 -13.26
C HIS A 54 18.03 3.35 -12.23
N TYR A 55 19.14 3.45 -11.49
CA TYR A 55 19.43 2.53 -10.39
C TYR A 55 18.40 2.63 -9.25
N LEU A 56 18.09 3.86 -8.83
CA LEU A 56 17.04 4.10 -7.84
C LEU A 56 15.70 3.54 -8.32
N GLU A 57 15.34 3.74 -9.59
CA GLU A 57 14.12 3.21 -10.17
C GLU A 57 14.00 1.70 -9.97
N LYS A 58 15.07 0.94 -10.28
CA LYS A 58 15.13 -0.52 -10.11
C LYS A 58 14.98 -0.93 -8.64
N ILE A 59 15.74 -0.31 -7.72
CA ILE A 59 15.65 -0.59 -6.27
C ILE A 59 14.22 -0.41 -5.79
N PHE A 60 13.66 0.71 -6.17
CA PHE A 60 12.38 1.11 -5.65
C PHE A 60 11.22 0.28 -6.27
N VAL A 61 11.35 -0.27 -7.49
CA VAL A 61 10.43 -1.32 -8.01
C VAL A 61 10.47 -2.53 -7.10
N LEU A 62 11.66 -2.91 -6.65
CA LEU A 62 11.89 -4.03 -5.74
C LEU A 62 11.23 -3.79 -4.38
N VAL A 63 11.34 -2.57 -3.82
CA VAL A 63 10.66 -2.23 -2.56
C VAL A 63 9.14 -2.32 -2.69
N ILE A 64 8.55 -1.79 -3.78
CA ILE A 64 7.11 -1.93 -4.05
C ILE A 64 6.71 -3.42 -4.09
N GLY A 65 7.52 -4.26 -4.74
CA GLY A 65 7.27 -5.71 -4.81
C GLY A 65 7.26 -6.36 -3.43
N ILE A 66 8.21 -6.01 -2.56
CA ILE A 66 8.29 -6.52 -1.18
C ILE A 66 7.07 -6.08 -0.36
N GLU A 67 6.69 -4.82 -0.43
CA GLU A 67 5.51 -4.29 0.27
C GLU A 67 4.22 -4.96 -0.20
N PHE A 68 4.08 -5.17 -1.51
CA PHE A 68 2.97 -5.91 -2.07
C PHE A 68 2.92 -7.36 -1.58
N LEU A 69 4.07 -8.03 -1.46
CA LEU A 69 4.17 -9.37 -0.89
C LEU A 69 3.74 -9.39 0.59
N GLU A 70 4.14 -8.40 1.38
CA GLU A 70 3.72 -8.28 2.79
C GLU A 70 2.21 -8.06 2.89
N MET A 71 1.65 -7.22 2.01
CA MET A 71 0.21 -6.96 1.92
C MET A 71 -0.60 -8.22 1.52
N LEU A 72 -0.06 -9.08 0.64
CA LEU A 72 -0.67 -10.36 0.29
C LEU A 72 -0.57 -11.40 1.42
N CYS A 73 0.50 -11.39 2.21
CA CYS A 73 0.65 -12.33 3.32
C CYS A 73 -0.19 -11.93 4.54
N HIS A 74 -0.30 -10.63 4.80
CA HIS A 74 -1.03 -10.06 5.92
C HIS A 74 -1.87 -8.87 5.44
N PRO A 75 -3.06 -9.11 4.87
CA PRO A 75 -3.95 -8.05 4.45
C PRO A 75 -4.50 -7.31 5.67
N ASN A 76 -3.76 -6.27 6.11
CA ASN A 76 -4.16 -5.35 7.15
C ASN A 76 -4.40 -3.97 6.52
N PRO A 77 -5.59 -3.37 6.68
CA PRO A 77 -5.91 -2.11 6.03
C PRO A 77 -5.04 -0.93 6.51
N ASP A 78 -4.30 -1.06 7.62
CA ASP A 78 -3.31 -0.06 8.02
C ASP A 78 -1.96 -0.25 7.30
N ASN A 79 -1.55 -1.49 7.01
CA ASN A 79 -0.35 -1.77 6.21
C ASN A 79 -0.53 -1.26 4.77
N VAL A 80 -1.73 -1.41 4.19
CA VAL A 80 -2.05 -0.94 2.83
C VAL A 80 -1.77 0.55 2.68
N ILE A 81 -2.07 1.35 3.70
CA ILE A 81 -1.90 2.80 3.66
C ILE A 81 -0.44 3.21 3.72
N GLN A 82 0.32 2.60 4.63
CA GLN A 82 1.74 2.91 4.79
C GLN A 82 2.51 2.65 3.48
N VAL A 83 2.20 1.52 2.84
CA VAL A 83 2.67 1.12 1.52
C VAL A 83 2.24 2.11 0.44
N LEU A 84 0.97 2.55 0.45
CA LEU A 84 0.47 3.53 -0.52
C LEU A 84 1.24 4.86 -0.47
N ILE A 85 1.55 5.33 0.74
CA ILE A 85 2.31 6.58 0.96
C ILE A 85 3.76 6.41 0.48
N PHE A 86 4.41 5.30 0.83
CA PHE A 86 5.78 5.02 0.39
C PHE A 86 5.88 4.92 -1.14
N LEU A 87 4.92 4.24 -1.78
CA LEU A 87 4.84 4.09 -3.22
C LEU A 87 4.74 5.44 -3.94
N VAL A 88 3.88 6.35 -3.45
CA VAL A 88 3.72 7.67 -4.06
C VAL A 88 4.94 8.55 -3.80
N ALA A 89 5.54 8.49 -2.62
CA ALA A 89 6.74 9.25 -2.29
C ALA A 89 7.91 8.92 -3.24
N ARG A 90 8.14 7.64 -3.53
CA ARG A 90 9.09 7.20 -4.56
C ARG A 90 8.69 7.69 -5.96
N HIS A 91 7.40 7.61 -6.27
CA HIS A 91 6.72 8.22 -7.43
C HIS A 91 7.34 9.56 -7.83
N MET A 92 7.35 10.44 -6.82
CA MET A 92 7.74 11.84 -6.93
C MET A 92 9.27 12.06 -7.01
N ILE A 93 10.08 11.13 -6.49
CA ILE A 93 11.55 11.29 -6.44
C ILE A 93 12.22 10.84 -7.74
N VAL A 94 11.67 9.82 -8.40
CA VAL A 94 12.28 9.20 -9.59
C VAL A 94 11.62 9.64 -10.89
N GLY A 95 10.34 10.01 -10.85
CA GLY A 95 9.65 10.56 -12.02
C GLY A 95 10.17 11.94 -12.37
N GLU A 96 10.25 12.26 -13.67
CA GLU A 96 10.26 13.66 -14.11
C GLU A 96 8.84 14.22 -14.00
N THR A 97 8.30 14.24 -12.79
CA THR A 97 6.98 14.81 -12.55
C THR A 97 7.09 16.31 -12.43
N THR A 98 6.15 16.99 -13.06
CA THR A 98 6.01 18.43 -12.81
C THR A 98 5.52 18.63 -11.37
N PRO A 99 5.90 19.73 -10.69
CA PRO A 99 5.46 20.01 -9.32
C PRO A 99 3.93 19.99 -9.14
N PHE A 100 3.18 20.19 -10.23
CA PHE A 100 1.73 20.11 -10.25
C PHE A 100 1.20 18.66 -10.17
N GLU A 101 1.81 17.70 -10.87
CA GLU A 101 1.41 16.29 -10.83
C GLU A 101 1.62 15.68 -9.44
N ASP A 102 2.71 16.06 -8.79
CA ASP A 102 3.02 15.70 -7.42
C ASP A 102 1.97 16.24 -6.44
N PHE A 103 1.59 17.52 -6.60
CA PHE A 103 0.55 18.14 -5.79
C PHE A 103 -0.81 17.43 -5.94
N VAL A 104 -1.21 17.11 -7.17
CA VAL A 104 -2.46 16.38 -7.45
C VAL A 104 -2.43 14.97 -6.86
N SER A 105 -1.27 14.29 -6.91
CA SER A 105 -1.09 12.95 -6.34
C SER A 105 -1.24 12.96 -4.81
N VAL A 106 -0.58 13.91 -4.14
CA VAL A 106 -0.70 14.08 -2.68
C VAL A 106 -2.13 14.46 -2.27
N LEU A 107 -2.78 15.37 -3.01
CA LEU A 107 -4.16 15.77 -2.76
C LEU A 107 -5.13 14.59 -2.90
N SER A 108 -4.91 13.72 -3.90
CA SER A 108 -5.73 12.52 -4.13
C SER A 108 -5.65 11.54 -2.96
N ILE A 109 -4.45 11.31 -2.40
CA ILE A 109 -4.25 10.46 -1.22
C ILE A 109 -4.91 11.07 0.02
N ALA A 110 -4.80 12.39 0.18
CA ALA A 110 -5.44 13.09 1.29
C ALA A 110 -6.97 12.93 1.26
N ILE A 111 -7.59 13.04 0.07
CA ILE A 111 -9.03 12.81 -0.11
C ILE A 111 -9.40 11.36 0.23
N LEU A 112 -8.64 10.38 -0.25
CA LEU A 112 -8.87 8.96 0.07
C LEU A 112 -8.84 8.70 1.59
N PHE A 113 -7.92 9.35 2.30
CA PHE A 113 -7.84 9.27 3.75
C PHE A 113 -9.06 9.86 4.45
N VAL A 114 -9.52 11.04 4.01
CA VAL A 114 -10.72 11.69 4.55
C VAL A 114 -11.95 10.82 4.33
N LEU A 115 -12.11 10.26 3.13
CA LEU A 115 -13.20 9.34 2.80
C LEU A 115 -13.17 8.07 3.66
N ARG A 116 -11.99 7.45 3.84
CA ARG A 116 -11.83 6.27 4.72
C ARG A 116 -12.21 6.62 6.17
N LYS A 117 -11.77 7.77 6.68
CA LYS A 117 -12.07 8.24 8.03
C LYS A 117 -13.57 8.49 8.24
N TYR A 118 -14.23 9.08 7.25
CA TYR A 118 -15.66 9.36 7.31
C TYR A 118 -16.49 8.07 7.31
N MET A 119 -16.12 7.10 6.46
CA MET A 119 -16.78 5.80 6.39
C MET A 119 -16.60 4.98 7.67
N HIS A 120 -15.40 4.93 8.25
CA HIS A 120 -15.17 4.24 9.53
C HIS A 120 -15.84 4.92 10.73
N THR A 121 -15.94 6.25 10.72
CA THR A 121 -16.62 7.01 11.78
C THR A 121 -18.13 6.77 11.79
N ASN A 122 -18.75 6.56 10.63
CA ASN A 122 -20.19 6.33 10.53
C ASN A 122 -20.61 4.89 10.89
N ASN A 123 -19.68 3.93 10.85
CA ASN A 123 -19.91 2.54 11.23
C ASN A 123 -19.66 2.25 12.72
N ASN A 124 -19.53 3.28 13.57
CA ASN A 124 -19.32 3.10 15.00
C ASN A 124 -20.68 3.17 15.75
N PRO A 125 -21.29 2.04 16.15
CA PRO A 125 -22.57 2.02 16.87
C PRO A 125 -22.51 2.66 18.26
N ALA A 126 -21.34 3.15 18.69
CA ALA A 126 -21.16 3.85 19.96
C ALA A 126 -21.85 5.23 20.02
N LYS A 127 -22.13 5.87 18.88
CA LYS A 127 -22.77 7.20 18.87
C LYS A 127 -24.31 7.18 18.93
N ASN A 128 -24.94 6.01 18.82
CA ASN A 128 -26.40 5.88 18.96
C ASN A 128 -26.87 5.60 20.41
N LYS A 129 -25.94 5.31 21.32
CA LYS A 129 -26.26 5.10 22.75
C LYS A 129 -26.28 6.39 23.59
N SER A 130 -25.67 7.47 23.11
CA SER A 130 -25.67 8.75 23.83
C SER A 130 -26.91 9.60 23.57
N ALA A 131 -27.66 9.36 22.49
CA ALA A 131 -28.96 10.02 22.25
C ALA A 131 -30.10 9.35 23.02
N ALA A 132 -30.07 8.02 23.19
CA ALA A 132 -31.13 7.28 23.91
C ALA A 132 -31.07 7.41 25.45
N GLY A 133 -29.97 7.94 25.99
CA GLY A 133 -29.76 8.12 27.44
C GLY A 133 -30.26 9.46 27.99
N SER A 134 -30.49 10.46 27.14
CA SER A 134 -30.91 11.80 27.58
C SER A 134 -32.43 11.96 27.67
N GLU A 135 -33.20 11.17 26.92
CA GLU A 135 -34.67 11.26 26.89
C GLU A 135 -35.35 10.55 28.08
N LYS A 136 -34.65 9.65 28.79
CA LYS A 136 -35.21 8.92 29.95
C LYS A 136 -35.08 9.65 31.28
N THR A 137 -34.29 10.72 31.35
CA THR A 137 -34.09 11.50 32.59
C THR A 137 -35.12 12.62 32.73
N GLU A 138 -35.61 13.20 31.62
CA GLU A 138 -36.64 14.24 31.65
C GLU A 138 -38.07 13.70 31.78
N ALA A 139 -38.34 12.45 31.39
CA ALA A 139 -39.67 11.84 31.56
C ALA A 139 -39.95 11.32 32.99
N LYS A 140 -39.03 11.54 33.95
CA LYS A 140 -39.12 11.02 35.32
C LYS A 140 -38.82 12.06 36.42
N SER A 141 -38.78 13.35 36.08
CA SER A 141 -38.81 14.46 37.06
C SER A 141 -40.11 15.23 36.95
#